data_AF-A0AB37VEK8-F1
#
_entry.id   AF-A0AB37VEK8-F1
#
_cell.length_a   1.000
_cell.length_b   1.000
_cell.length_c   1.000
_cell.angle_alpha   90.00
_cell.angle_beta   90.00
_cell.angle_gamma   90.00
#
_symmetry.space_group_name_H-M   'P 1'
#
loop_
_entity.id
_entity.type
_entity.pdbx_description
1 polymer ?
#
loop_
_entity_poly.entity_id
_entity_poly.type
_entity_poly.pdbx_seq_one_letter_code
_entity_poly.pdbx_strand_id
1 'polypeptide(L)' 'MVDKVTKAAVVGGVDTHKDLHVAAVVDQNNKVLGTQYFSTTRQGYRQMLAWMTSFGTLKRIG' A
#
# COMPACT_ATOMS: atom_id res chain seq x y z
N MET A 1 15.64 -23.96 12.64
CA MET A 1 14.27 -23.51 12.38
C MET A 1 14.37 -22.03 12.11
N VAL A 2 14.22 -21.60 10.85
CA VAL A 2 14.40 -20.19 10.49
C VAL A 2 13.14 -19.46 10.92
N ASP A 3 13.26 -18.54 11.87
CA ASP A 3 12.19 -17.64 12.27
C ASP A 3 11.71 -16.89 11.04
N LYS A 4 10.56 -17.32 10.51
CA LYS A 4 9.89 -16.63 9.41
C LYS A 4 9.36 -15.34 10.00
N VAL A 5 10.17 -14.27 9.97
CA VAL A 5 9.72 -12.92 10.35
C VAL A 5 8.52 -12.63 9.45
N THR A 6 7.34 -12.75 10.02
CA THR A 6 6.10 -12.61 9.27
C THR A 6 5.95 -11.13 9.01
N LYS A 7 6.03 -10.70 7.75
CA LYS A 7 5.81 -9.30 7.36
C LYS A 7 4.47 -8.84 7.97
N ALA A 8 4.50 -7.73 8.72
CA ALA A 8 3.34 -7.15 9.38
C ALA A 8 2.17 -6.98 8.39
N ALA A 9 0.94 -7.28 8.82
CA ALA A 9 -0.23 -7.14 7.97
C ALA A 9 -0.56 -5.65 7.76
N VAL A 10 -0.83 -5.26 6.52
CA VAL A 10 -1.16 -3.87 6.16
C VAL A 10 -2.40 -3.80 5.26
N VAL A 11 -3.08 -2.66 5.31
CA VAL A 11 -4.22 -2.35 4.44
C VAL A 11 -3.89 -1.09 3.63
N GLY A 12 -4.19 -1.13 2.33
CA GLY A 12 -4.07 0.02 1.44
C GLY A 12 -5.40 0.76 1.29
N GLY A 13 -5.36 2.08 1.27
CA GLY A 13 -6.46 2.94 0.83
C GLY A 13 -6.06 3.70 -0.42
N VAL A 14 -6.97 3.85 -1.38
CA VAL A 14 -6.72 4.65 -2.59
C VAL A 14 -7.86 5.62 -2.83
N ASP A 15 -7.56 6.91 -2.74
CA ASP A 15 -8.41 7.97 -3.28
C ASP A 15 -7.96 8.29 -4.71
N THR A 16 -8.91 8.59 -5.60
CA THR A 16 -8.60 8.86 -7.01
C THR A 16 -9.13 10.22 -7.41
N HIS A 17 -8.24 11.13 -7.81
CA HIS A 17 -8.58 12.43 -8.35
C HIS A 17 -7.97 12.60 -9.75
N LYS A 18 -8.83 12.57 -10.78
CA LYS A 18 -8.44 12.70 -12.19
C LYS A 18 -7.32 11.71 -12.57
N ASP A 19 -6.09 12.21 -12.71
CA ASP A 19 -4.93 11.48 -13.19
C ASP A 19 -4.01 10.99 -12.06
N LEU A 20 -4.40 11.21 -10.80
CA LEU A 20 -3.63 10.86 -9.62
C LEU A 20 -4.41 9.94 -8.67
N HIS A 21 -3.77 8.82 -8.33
CA HIS A 21 -4.09 8.04 -7.15
C HIS A 21 -3.36 8.62 -5.95
N VAL A 22 -4.09 8.94 -4.88
CA VAL A 22 -3.55 9.23 -3.56
C VAL A 22 -3.66 7.95 -2.75
N ALA A 23 -2.53 7.32 -2.48
CA ALA A 23 -2.46 6.06 -1.74
C ALA A 23 -2.06 6.29 -0.28
N ALA A 24 -2.66 5.52 0.63
CA ALA A 24 -2.26 5.43 2.02
C ALA A 24 -2.07 3.96 2.42
N VAL A 25 -1.12 3.67 3.31
CA VAL A 25 -0.96 2.35 3.94
C VAL A 25 -1.14 2.49 5.43
N VAL A 26 -1.95 1.60 6.02
CA VAL A 26 -2.15 1.53 7.48
C VAL A 26 -1.79 0.15 8.03
N ASP A 27 -1.37 0.11 9.29
CA ASP A 27 -1.20 -1.13 10.05
C ASP A 27 -2.52 -1.60 10.69
N GLN A 28 -2.44 -2.72 11.41
CA GLN A 28 -3.56 -3.33 12.15
C GLN A 28 -4.13 -2.46 13.28
N ASN A 29 -3.41 -1.42 13.72
CA ASN A 29 -3.86 -0.45 14.72
C ASN A 29 -4.42 0.82 14.06
N ASN A 30 -4.67 0.80 12.74
CA ASN A 30 -5.08 1.95 11.92
C ASN A 30 -4.06 3.10 11.90
N LYS A 31 -2.79 2.83 12.22
CA LYS A 31 -1.73 3.83 12.12
C LYS A 31 -1.29 3.96 10.66
N VAL A 32 -1.24 5.19 10.15
CA VAL A 32 -0.67 5.48 8.84
C VAL A 32 0.83 5.22 8.84
N LEU A 33 1.28 4.37 7.94
CA LEU A 33 2.68 4.02 7.71
C LEU A 33 3.31 4.86 6.59
N GLY A 34 2.50 5.30 5.63
CA GLY A 34 2.93 6.15 4.53
C GLY A 34 1.79 6.60 3.64
N THR A 35 2.02 7.70 2.93
CA THR A 35 1.15 8.21 1.87
C THR A 35 1.99 8.53 0.63
N GLN A 36 1.45 8.30 -0.57
CA GLN A 36 2.15 8.61 -1.81
C GLN A 36 1.19 8.79 -2.99
N TYR A 37 1.61 9.59 -3.97
CA TYR A 37 0.89 9.82 -5.21
C TYR A 37 1.40 8.91 -6.33
N PHE A 38 0.49 8.40 -7.15
CA PHE A 38 0.80 7.62 -8.34
C PHE A 38 -0.07 8.08 -9.51
N SER A 39 0.42 7.95 -10.74
CA SER A 39 -0.43 8.19 -11.91
C SER A 39 -1.54 7.13 -12.01
N THR A 40 -2.70 7.48 -12.55
CA THR A 40 -3.79 6.54 -12.87
C THR A 40 -3.52 5.69 -14.11
N THR A 41 -2.25 5.48 -14.44
CA THR A 41 -1.81 4.61 -15.53
C THR A 41 -1.58 3.20 -15.03
N ARG A 42 -1.52 2.22 -15.95
CA ARG A 42 -1.12 0.84 -15.60
C ARG A 42 0.24 0.77 -14.92
N GLN A 43 1.19 1.62 -15.33
CA GLN A 43 2.51 1.68 -14.70
C GLN A 43 2.41 2.24 -13.28
N GLY A 44 1.66 3.33 -13.09
CA GLY A 44 1.41 3.93 -11.78
C GLY A 44 0.75 2.95 -10.81
N TYR A 45 -0.24 2.17 -11.27
CA TYR A 45 -0.84 1.11 -10.46
C TYR A 45 0.16 0.04 -10.01
N ARG A 46 1.06 -0.41 -10.91
CA ARG A 46 2.12 -1.38 -10.56
C ARG A 46 3.10 -0.80 -9.53
N GLN A 47 3.46 0.47 -9.68
CA GLN A 47 4.32 1.18 -8.73
C GLN A 47 3.63 1.31 -7.37
N MET A 48 2.34 1.65 -7.35
CA MET A 48 1.54 1.74 -6.13
C MET A 48 1.48 0.40 -5.40
N LEU A 49 1.23 -0.71 -6.11
CA LEU A 49 1.19 -2.05 -5.52
C LEU A 49 2.56 -2.46 -4.94
N ALA A 50 3.64 -2.22 -5.70
CA ALA A 50 4.99 -2.48 -5.23
C ALA A 50 5.33 -1.68 -3.96
N TRP A 51 4.97 -0.39 -3.95
CA TRP A 51 5.13 0.48 -2.80
C TRP A 51 4.32 -0.02 -1.58
N MET A 52 3.04 -0.35 -1.73
CA MET A 52 2.21 -0.86 -0.63
C MET A 52 2.77 -2.17 -0.02
N THR A 53 3.23 -3.09 -0.86
CA THR A 53 3.83 -4.38 -0.41
C THR A 53 5.22 -4.24 0.21
N SER A 54 5.87 -3.07 0.06
CA SER A 54 7.14 -2.78 0.74
C SER A 54 6.95 -2.63 2.26
N PHE A 55 5.79 -2.15 2.72
CA PHE A 55 5.47 -1.98 4.14
C PHE A 55 5.16 -3.29 4.87
N GLY A 56 4.66 -4.31 4.16
CA GLY A 56 4.21 -5.53 4.81
C GLY A 56 3.42 -6.47 3.91
N THR A 57 2.69 -7.41 4.54
CA THR A 57 1.76 -8.31 3.86
C THR A 57 0.46 -7.56 3.59
N LEU A 58 0.28 -7.07 2.36
CA LEU A 58 -0.93 -6.36 1.96
C LEU A 58 -2.14 -7.29 1.97
N LYS A 59 -3.14 -6.99 2.81
CA LYS A 59 -4.33 -7.84 3.01
C LYS A 59 -5.49 -7.47 2.10
N ARG A 60 -5.68 -6.17 1.87
CA ARG A 60 -6.69 -5.62 0.95
C ARG A 60 -6.31 -4.20 0.55
N ILE A 61 -6.90 -3.77 -0.55
CA ILE A 61 -6.97 -2.37 -0.98
C ILE A 61 -8.44 -2.01 -1.08
N GLY A 62 -8.84 -0.83 -0.62
CA GLY A 62 -10.21 -0.34 -0.70
C GLY A 62 -10.28 1.17 -0.84
#